data_AF-A0A1M5HWX8-F1
#
_entry.id   AF-A0A1M5HWX8-F1
#
_cell.length_a   1.000
_cell.length_b   1.000
_cell.length_c   1.000
_cell.angle_alpha   90.00
_cell.angle_beta   90.00
_cell.angle_gamma   90.00
#
_symmetry.space_group_name_H-M   'P 1'
#
loop_
_entity.id
_entity.type
_entity.pdbx_description
1 polymer ?
#
loop_
_entity_poly.entity_id
_entity_poly.type
_entity_poly.pdbx_seq_one_letter_code
_entity_poly.pdbx_strand_id
1 'polypeptide(L)'
;MKQPEIAVIVLNWNGKEDTLECLDSLSRVNYPRCRLIVVDNASSDGSVEAIRQAFPEVVILRNSRNLGYAGGNNVGIRYALKIGCEYLCILNNDTIVTRVSE
;
A
#
# COMPACT_ATOMS: atom_id res chain seq x y z
N MET A 1 -9.15 -23.26 -10.08
CA MET A 1 -9.92 -22.16 -9.46
C MET A 1 -9.24 -20.85 -9.81
N LYS A 2 -9.99 -19.76 -10.03
CA LYS A 2 -9.40 -18.44 -10.25
C LYS A 2 -8.72 -18.01 -8.95
N GLN A 3 -7.45 -17.59 -8.99
CA GLN A 3 -6.80 -16.96 -7.83
C GLN A 3 -7.59 -15.71 -7.43
N PRO A 4 -7.85 -15.41 -6.15
CA PRO A 4 -8.62 -14.22 -5.77
C PRO A 4 -7.88 -12.89 -6.00
N GLU A 5 -8.61 -11.77 -6.12
CA GLU A 5 -8.00 -10.43 -6.10
C GLU A 5 -7.67 -10.00 -4.66
N ILE A 6 -6.42 -9.63 -4.38
CA ILE A 6 -5.96 -9.17 -3.06
C ILE A 6 -5.54 -7.71 -3.16
N ALA A 7 -6.05 -6.87 -2.25
CA ALA A 7 -5.52 -5.52 -2.04
C ALA A 7 -4.58 -5.51 -0.83
N VAL A 8 -3.34 -5.06 -1.03
CA VAL A 8 -2.42 -4.72 0.06
C VAL A 8 -2.49 -3.21 0.28
N ILE A 9 -2.90 -2.81 1.47
CA ILE A 9 -3.14 -1.42 1.86
C ILE A 9 -2.03 -1.04 2.83
N VAL A 10 -1.18 -0.11 2.39
CA VAL A 10 -0.08 0.44 3.18
C VAL A 10 -0.42 1.89 3.53
N LEU A 11 -0.45 2.19 4.83
CA LEU A 11 -0.64 3.55 5.31
C LEU A 11 0.73 4.23 5.48
N ASN A 12 0.94 5.36 4.82
CA ASN A 12 2.13 6.19 4.95
C ASN A 12 1.80 7.51 5.65
N TRP A 13 2.63 7.89 6.62
CA TRP A 13 2.66 9.25 7.17
C TRP A 13 4.09 9.62 7.55
N ASN A 14 4.72 10.49 6.77
CA ASN A 14 6.11 10.94 6.97
C ASN A 14 7.12 9.79 7.16
N GLY A 15 6.96 8.70 6.40
CA GLY A 15 7.81 7.51 6.46
C GLY A 15 8.35 7.13 5.08
N LYS A 16 8.91 8.09 4.34
CA LYS A 16 9.40 7.91 2.97
C LYS A 16 10.28 6.66 2.80
N GLU A 17 11.36 6.55 3.56
CA GLU A 17 12.35 5.47 3.40
C GLU A 17 11.74 4.11 3.69
N ASP A 18 11.06 3.96 4.83
CA ASP A 18 10.39 2.72 5.22
C ASP A 18 9.37 2.29 4.16
N THR A 19 8.53 3.23 3.70
CA THR A 19 7.50 2.93 2.71
C THR A 19 8.10 2.48 1.38
N LEU A 20 9.20 3.09 0.95
CA LEU A 20 9.89 2.67 -0.28
C LEU A 20 10.47 1.26 -0.13
N GLU A 21 11.06 0.93 1.02
CA GLU A 21 11.61 -0.40 1.28
C GLU A 21 10.51 -1.47 1.38
N CYS A 22 9.39 -1.13 2.02
CA CYS A 22 8.21 -1.99 2.10
C CYS A 22 7.65 -2.29 0.70
N LEU A 23 7.46 -1.26 -0.13
CA LEU A 23 6.98 -1.42 -1.51
C LEU A 23 7.96 -2.20 -2.38
N ASP A 24 9.26 -1.98 -2.22
CA ASP A 24 10.30 -2.75 -2.91
C ASP A 24 10.22 -4.24 -2.52
N SER A 25 10.02 -4.55 -1.24
CA SER A 25 9.79 -5.95 -0.79
C SER A 25 8.51 -6.55 -1.37
N LEU A 26 7.42 -5.79 -1.42
CA LEU A 26 6.13 -6.21 -1.98
C LEU A 26 6.20 -6.42 -3.50
N SER A 27 7.00 -5.63 -4.22
CA SER A 27 7.20 -5.78 -5.67
C SER A 27 7.80 -7.14 -6.05
N ARG A 28 8.48 -7.80 -5.11
CA ARG A 28 9.09 -9.13 -5.29
C ARG A 28 8.12 -10.28 -5.01
N VAL A 29 6.90 -10.01 -4.58
CA VAL A 29 5.85 -11.02 -4.35
C VAL A 29 5.30 -11.51 -5.70
N ASN A 30 5.41 -12.81 -5.94
CA ASN A 30 4.93 -13.44 -7.18
C ASN A 30 3.47 -13.88 -7.07
N TYR A 31 2.56 -12.91 -6.91
CA TYR A 31 1.12 -13.15 -6.92
C TYR A 31 0.43 -12.24 -7.96
N PRO A 32 -0.12 -12.80 -9.05
CA PRO A 32 -0.50 -12.01 -10.23
C PRO A 32 -1.76 -11.15 -10.03
N ARG A 33 -2.57 -11.38 -8.99
CA ARG A 33 -3.79 -10.61 -8.69
C ARG A 33 -3.66 -9.81 -7.40
N CYS A 34 -2.50 -9.16 -7.22
CA CYS A 34 -2.20 -8.31 -6.08
C CYS A 34 -2.26 -6.83 -6.50
N ARG A 35 -3.07 -6.03 -5.81
CA ARG A 35 -3.17 -4.59 -5.98
C ARG A 35 -2.52 -3.88 -4.80
N LEU A 36 -1.43 -3.16 -5.05
CA LEU A 36 -0.80 -2.31 -4.05
C LEU A 36 -1.49 -0.95 -3.99
N ILE A 37 -1.92 -0.57 -2.79
CA ILE A 37 -2.57 0.71 -2.50
C ILE A 37 -1.83 1.37 -1.35
N VAL A 38 -1.24 2.54 -1.61
CA VAL A 38 -0.70 3.41 -0.58
C VAL A 38 -1.72 4.48 -0.24
N VAL A 39 -2.02 4.62 1.04
CA VAL A 39 -2.77 5.76 1.56
C VAL A 39 -1.78 6.71 2.22
N ASP A 40 -1.65 7.92 1.68
CA ASP A 40 -0.85 8.99 2.28
C ASP A 40 -1.70 9.83 3.23
N ASN A 41 -1.27 9.94 4.49
CA ASN A 41 -1.96 10.66 5.55
C ASN A 41 -1.52 12.13 5.64
N ALA A 42 -1.47 12.82 4.50
CA ALA A 42 -1.00 14.20 4.35
C ALA A 42 0.48 14.37 4.75
N SER A 43 1.36 13.55 4.18
CA SER A 43 2.80 13.67 4.44
C SER A 43 3.39 14.91 3.78
N SER A 44 4.46 15.43 4.38
CA SER A 44 5.20 16.61 3.94
C SER A 44 6.70 16.36 3.73
N ASP A 45 7.11 15.10 3.74
CA ASP A 45 8.50 14.63 3.64
C ASP A 45 8.94 14.25 2.20
N GLY A 46 8.08 14.48 1.22
CA GLY A 46 8.30 14.09 -0.17
C GLY A 46 8.10 12.59 -0.46
N SER A 47 7.53 11.83 0.49
CA SER A 47 7.23 10.40 0.32
C SER A 47 6.34 10.15 -0.90
N VAL A 48 5.30 10.95 -1.11
CA VAL A 48 4.35 10.75 -2.22
C VAL A 48 5.03 10.85 -3.58
N GLU A 49 5.85 11.87 -3.78
CA GLU A 49 6.56 12.09 -5.03
C GLU A 49 7.58 10.97 -5.28
N ALA A 50 8.31 10.56 -4.23
CA ALA A 50 9.26 9.45 -4.32
C ALA A 50 8.57 8.11 -4.66
N ILE A 51 7.43 7.81 -4.03
CA ILE A 51 6.65 6.59 -4.31
C ILE A 51 6.12 6.61 -5.74
N ARG A 52 5.58 7.74 -6.23
CA ARG A 52 5.12 7.86 -7.62
C ARG A 52 6.22 7.59 -8.65
N GLN A 53 7.43 8.05 -8.34
CA GLN A 53 8.58 7.88 -9.22
C GLN A 53 9.09 6.44 -9.23
N ALA A 54 9.18 5.81 -8.06
CA ALA A 54 9.72 4.46 -7.91
C ALA A 54 8.73 3.36 -8.32
N PHE A 55 7.44 3.56 -8.06
CA PHE A 55 6.39 2.56 -8.25
C PHE A 55 5.16 3.16 -8.96
N PRO A 56 5.27 3.48 -10.27
CA PRO A 56 4.19 4.14 -11.02
C PRO A 56 2.88 3.34 -11.14
N GLU A 57 2.94 2.02 -10.91
CA GLU A 57 1.80 1.11 -10.90
C GLU A 57 1.02 1.09 -9.57
N VAL A 58 1.62 1.60 -8.48
CA VAL A 58 0.98 1.65 -7.15
C VAL A 58 -0.12 2.71 -7.15
N VAL A 59 -1.28 2.33 -6.63
CA VAL A 59 -2.38 3.29 -6.43
C VAL A 59 -2.06 4.13 -5.20
N ILE A 60 -2.05 5.46 -5.35
CA ILE A 60 -1.82 6.38 -4.23
C ILE A 60 -3.08 7.20 -3.96
N LEU A 61 -3.60 7.07 -2.74
CA LEU A 61 -4.73 7.85 -2.22
C LEU A 61 -4.21 8.87 -1.21
N ARG A 62 -4.36 10.17 -1.46
CA ARG A 62 -3.91 11.21 -0.52
C ARG A 62 -5.07 11.72 0.30
N ASN A 63 -4.92 11.67 1.62
CA ASN A 63 -5.80 12.39 2.54
C ASN A 63 -5.36 13.85 2.65
N SER A 64 -6.31 14.74 2.91
CA SER A 64 -6.05 16.17 3.10
C SER A 64 -5.48 16.51 4.49
N ARG A 65 -5.55 15.56 5.42
CA ARG A 65 -5.00 15.64 6.78
C ARG A 65 -4.67 14.23 7.29
N ASN A 66 -3.87 14.13 8.34
CA ASN A 66 -3.67 12.86 9.03
C ASN A 66 -4.98 12.41 9.71
N LEU A 67 -5.52 11.26 9.30
CA LEU A 67 -6.77 10.68 9.84
C LEU A 67 -6.51 9.65 10.96
N GLY A 68 -5.28 9.53 11.42
CA GLY A 68 -4.83 8.44 12.27
C GLY A 68 -4.77 7.10 11.52
N TYR A 69 -4.37 6.05 12.25
CA TYR A 69 -4.14 4.72 11.67
C TYR A 69 -5.43 4.11 11.09
N ALA A 70 -6.48 3.98 11.90
CA ALA A 70 -7.74 3.39 11.45
C ALA A 70 -8.42 4.23 10.35
N GLY A 71 -8.44 5.56 10.52
CA GLY A 71 -9.06 6.47 9.56
C GLY A 71 -8.38 6.43 8.19
N GLY A 72 -7.05 6.40 8.17
CA GLY A 72 -6.26 6.26 6.94
C GLY A 72 -6.50 4.92 6.25
N ASN A 73 -6.35 3.81 6.98
CA ASN A 73 -6.60 2.47 6.43
C ASN A 73 -8.02 2.32 5.86
N ASN A 74 -9.03 2.88 6.53
CA ASN A 74 -10.41 2.86 6.06
C ASN A 74 -10.60 3.52 4.67
N VAL A 75 -9.78 4.50 4.29
CA VAL A 75 -9.81 5.09 2.95
C VAL A 75 -9.37 4.07 1.90
N GLY A 76 -8.26 3.36 2.16
CA GLY A 76 -7.75 2.29 1.31
C GLY A 76 -8.73 1.12 1.18
N ILE A 77 -9.33 0.69 2.31
CA ILE A 77 -10.35 -0.37 2.35
C ILE A 77 -11.55 -0.01 1.48
N ARG A 78 -12.11 1.20 1.64
CA ARG A 78 -13.26 1.64 0.84
C ARG A 78 -12.94 1.68 -0.65
N TYR A 79 -11.74 2.11 -1.02
CA TYR A 79 -11.30 2.10 -2.41
C TYR A 79 -11.16 0.66 -2.95
N ALA A 80 -10.48 -0.22 -2.21
CA ALA A 80 -10.29 -1.62 -2.59
C ALA A 80 -11.63 -2.36 -2.80
N LEU A 81 -12.59 -2.16 -1.90
CA LEU A 81 -13.94 -2.71 -2.03
C LEU A 81 -14.66 -2.16 -3.25
N LYS A 82 -14.54 -0.85 -3.53
CA LYS A 82 -15.15 -0.21 -4.70
C LYS A 82 -14.64 -0.79 -6.03
N ILE A 83 -13.38 -1.21 -6.09
CA ILE A 83 -12.78 -1.81 -7.30
C ILE A 83 -12.88 -3.34 -7.33
N GLY A 84 -13.60 -3.95 -6.37
CA GLY A 84 -13.92 -5.38 -6.38
C GLY A 84 -12.82 -6.31 -5.89
N CYS A 85 -11.90 -5.84 -5.03
CA CYS A 85 -10.95 -6.74 -4.38
C CYS A 85 -11.67 -7.72 -3.42
N GLU A 86 -11.29 -9.00 -3.47
CA GLU A 86 -11.93 -10.09 -2.72
C GLU A 86 -11.36 -10.20 -1.31
N TYR A 87 -10.05 -9.95 -1.17
CA TYR A 87 -9.34 -9.95 0.11
C TYR A 87 -8.60 -8.63 0.32
N LEU A 88 -8.50 -8.25 1.59
CA LEU A 88 -7.83 -7.04 2.04
C LEU A 88 -6.71 -7.42 3.03
N CYS A 89 -5.51 -6.93 2.79
CA CYS A 89 -4.36 -7.06 3.69
C CYS A 89 -3.93 -5.65 4.10
N ILE A 90 -4.08 -5.31 5.37
CA ILE A 90 -3.52 -4.08 5.93
C ILE A 90 -2.10 -4.40 6.36
N LEU A 91 -1.13 -3.63 5.86
CA LEU A 91 0.28 -3.82 6.16
C LEU A 91 0.88 -2.49 6.61
N ASN A 92 1.71 -2.52 7.65
CA ASN A 92 2.44 -1.33 8.05
C ASN A 92 3.54 -1.02 7.03
N ASN A 93 3.86 0.25 6.87
CA ASN A 93 4.86 0.72 5.92
C ASN A 93 6.31 0.43 6.33
N ASP A 94 6.54 -0.06 7.55
CA ASP A 94 7.84 -0.49 8.10
C ASP A 94 8.03 -2.02 8.02
N THR A 95 7.19 -2.72 7.25
CA THR A 95 7.25 -4.18 7.11
C THR A 95 8.02 -4.61 5.86
N ILE A 96 8.94 -5.56 6.02
CA ILE A 96 9.61 -6.26 4.93
C ILE A 96 8.95 -7.61 4.69
N VAL A 97 8.37 -7.80 3.51
CA VAL A 97 7.78 -9.08 3.10
C VAL A 97 8.87 -9.97 2.52
N THR A 98 9.14 -11.09 3.19
CA THR A 98 10.09 -12.10 2.71
C THR A 98 9.39 -13.13 1.84
N ARG A 99 10.16 -13.80 0.98
CA ARG A 99 9.71 -15.03 0.36
C ARG A 99 9.86 -16.16 1.38
N VAL A 100 8.87 -17.04 1.43
CA VAL A 100 9.06 -18.33 2.08
C VAL A 100 9.90 -19.16 1.11
N SER A 101 11.12 -19.51 1.52
CA SER A 101 11.91 -20.53 0.82
C SER A 101 11.12 -21.84 0.85
N GLU A 102 10.92 -22.46 -0.31
CA GLU A 102 10.51 -23.87 -0.38
C GLU A 102 11.60 -24.78 0.19
#